data_AF-A0A1H9H4S5-F1
#
_entry.id   AF-A0A1H9H4S5-F1
#
_cell.length_a   1.000
_cell.length_b   1.000
_cell.length_c   1.000
_cell.angle_alpha   90.00
_cell.angle_beta   90.00
_cell.angle_gamma   90.00
#
_symmetry.space_group_name_H-M   'P 1'
#
loop_
_entity.id
_entity.type
_entity.pdbx_description
1 polymer ?
#
loop_
_entity_poly.entity_id
_entity_poly.type
_entity_poly.pdbx_seq_one_letter_code
_entity_poly.pdbx_strand_id
1 'polypeptide(L)'
;MLDAPRPFLDVTRSLTGRMWTDRLDMATTRMATAISQRSGISEILARIIAARGVTLDEADAYLDPTIRGLMPDPSTLTAMDALADRIAQAITDNESVALFGDYDVDGACSCALMARYLRHFGVEPQVHIPDRIFEGYGPNIGAMDKLIDAGATLIITLDCGTTSMAPIAHARSRGADVLVIDHHLADHALPEANALVNPNRPDDISGLGYLCAAGVTFMVLVAVNRALRLRGDTGLPDLLKLLDLVALATVCDVVPLTGLNRAFVVRGLEVARRGDNKGMAALALAARLSGPINPYHLGFLLGPRINAGGRIGNAALGVELLTTDDEHHSLAIAARLDELNTERQRIEVEAVEEAAAVAELEIGSGEGPPVLVLASANWHPGVAGLIASRLKDRFERPTFAIALGPDGAGTGSGRSMPGVDLGRAVIEAVELGLLAKGGGHAMAAGITIKQDQLGAFRSFLAQKLSVDVTAARAATALPIDAALTARGATLDLVQALERAGPYGAGNPGPLFAFPAHRARYAQIVGKGGHVSFTLTSEDGARLKAIAFRAANTALGDALLRDADPAWHFAGALSVDHYQGREQVQFRLTDMAKPK
;
A
#
# COMPACT_ATOMS: atom_id res chain seq x y z
N MET A 1 13.42 -24.93 -25.50
CA MET A 1 14.27 -23.87 -24.92
C MET A 1 13.44 -22.61 -24.99
N LEU A 2 13.03 -22.04 -23.85
CA LEU A 2 12.44 -20.70 -23.84
C LEU A 2 13.57 -19.73 -24.19
N ASP A 3 13.40 -18.95 -25.26
CA ASP A 3 14.39 -17.96 -25.68
C ASP A 3 14.71 -17.02 -24.51
N ALA A 4 16.00 -16.84 -24.21
CA ALA A 4 16.42 -15.86 -23.22
C ALA A 4 15.87 -14.46 -23.62
N PRO A 5 15.33 -13.68 -22.68
CA PRO A 5 14.71 -12.40 -22.99
C PRO A 5 15.73 -11.48 -23.68
N ARG A 6 15.36 -10.95 -24.85
CA ARG A 6 16.22 -10.02 -25.60
C ARG A 6 16.35 -8.71 -24.81
N PRO A 7 17.58 -8.21 -24.56
CA PRO A 7 17.78 -6.94 -23.89
C PRO A 7 17.14 -5.79 -24.66
N PHE A 8 16.36 -4.96 -23.98
CA PHE A 8 15.76 -3.76 -24.55
C PHE A 8 16.84 -2.70 -24.80
N LEU A 9 16.91 -2.15 -26.01
CA LEU A 9 18.00 -1.26 -26.46
C LEU A 9 19.41 -1.83 -26.23
N ASP A 10 19.56 -3.16 -26.33
CA ASP A 10 20.82 -3.89 -26.10
C ASP A 10 21.45 -3.68 -24.69
N VAL A 11 20.67 -3.16 -23.73
CA VAL A 11 21.11 -2.89 -22.35
C VAL A 11 21.12 -4.19 -21.54
N THR A 12 22.24 -4.89 -21.58
CA THR A 12 22.50 -6.09 -20.76
C THR A 12 22.90 -5.76 -19.32
N ARG A 13 23.41 -4.54 -19.08
CA ARG A 13 23.79 -4.03 -17.76
C ARG A 13 23.78 -2.51 -17.74
N SER A 14 22.89 -1.93 -16.95
CA SER A 14 22.78 -0.49 -16.71
C SER A 14 23.75 0.01 -15.64
N LEU A 15 23.74 1.32 -15.36
CA LEU A 15 24.51 1.93 -14.27
C LEU A 15 24.10 1.40 -12.89
N THR A 16 22.84 1.01 -12.71
CA THR A 16 22.39 0.32 -11.48
C THR A 16 22.53 -1.20 -11.56
N GLY A 17 23.21 -1.73 -12.59
CA GLY A 17 23.48 -3.16 -12.71
C GLY A 17 22.34 -4.00 -13.29
N ARG A 18 21.26 -3.40 -13.79
CA ARG A 18 20.08 -4.11 -14.29
C ARG A 18 20.14 -4.34 -15.79
N MET A 19 19.62 -5.48 -16.26
CA MET A 19 19.26 -5.65 -17.67
C MET A 19 17.93 -4.94 -17.92
N TRP A 20 17.76 -4.28 -19.08
CA TRP A 20 16.45 -3.78 -19.49
C TRP A 20 15.78 -4.81 -20.38
N THR A 21 14.47 -5.01 -20.21
CA THR A 21 13.69 -5.97 -21.00
C THR A 21 12.43 -5.32 -21.52
N ASP A 22 11.96 -5.71 -22.71
CA ASP A 22 10.61 -5.32 -23.12
C ASP A 22 9.61 -5.93 -22.13
N ARG A 23 8.63 -5.14 -21.69
CA ARG A 23 7.57 -5.65 -20.84
C ARG A 23 6.65 -6.62 -21.59
N LEU A 24 6.52 -6.44 -22.90
CA LEU A 24 5.68 -7.30 -23.74
C LEU A 24 6.49 -8.42 -24.37
N ASP A 25 5.90 -9.60 -24.36
CA ASP A 25 6.31 -10.70 -25.23
C ASP A 25 5.64 -10.59 -26.61
N MET A 26 5.90 -11.55 -27.50
CA MET A 26 5.35 -11.56 -28.85
C MET A 26 3.82 -11.65 -28.89
N ALA A 27 3.19 -12.37 -27.94
CA ALA A 27 1.74 -12.56 -27.92
C ALA A 27 1.05 -11.28 -27.46
N THR A 28 1.54 -10.70 -26.37
CA THR A 28 1.04 -9.45 -25.79
C THR A 28 1.30 -8.24 -26.68
N THR A 29 2.38 -8.24 -27.46
CA THR A 29 2.61 -7.22 -28.51
C THR A 29 1.51 -7.24 -29.59
N ARG A 30 1.09 -8.43 -30.03
CA ARG A 30 -0.04 -8.56 -30.97
C ARG A 30 -1.35 -8.09 -30.35
N MET A 31 -1.57 -8.41 -29.08
CA MET A 31 -2.75 -7.94 -28.34
C MET A 31 -2.79 -6.41 -28.25
N ALA A 32 -1.67 -5.77 -27.89
CA ALA A 32 -1.55 -4.31 -27.86
C ALA A 32 -1.89 -3.67 -29.21
N THR A 33 -1.42 -4.27 -30.31
CA THR A 33 -1.73 -3.79 -31.67
C THR A 33 -3.22 -3.87 -31.95
N ALA A 34 -3.87 -5.00 -31.61
CA ALA A 34 -5.31 -5.18 -31.80
C ALA A 34 -6.13 -4.19 -30.97
N ILE A 35 -5.75 -3.98 -29.71
CA ILE A 35 -6.38 -3.01 -28.80
C ILE A 35 -6.31 -1.59 -29.37
N SER A 36 -5.13 -1.16 -29.81
CA SER A 36 -4.95 0.17 -30.39
C SER A 36 -5.86 0.39 -31.61
N GLN A 37 -5.93 -0.61 -32.50
CA GLN A 37 -6.74 -0.54 -33.71
C GLN A 37 -8.26 -0.52 -33.44
N ARG A 38 -8.76 -1.32 -32.48
CA ARG A 38 -10.20 -1.44 -32.22
C ARG A 38 -10.73 -0.33 -31.32
N SER A 39 -10.03 -0.01 -30.23
CA SER A 39 -10.48 1.01 -29.27
C SER A 39 -10.07 2.43 -29.66
N GLY A 40 -9.31 2.61 -30.74
CA GLY A 40 -8.88 3.92 -31.23
C GLY A 40 -7.95 4.67 -30.26
N ILE A 41 -7.25 3.93 -29.39
CA ILE A 41 -6.29 4.49 -28.43
C ILE A 41 -4.86 4.43 -28.97
N SER A 42 -3.96 5.24 -28.41
CA SER A 42 -2.56 5.26 -28.82
C SER A 42 -1.88 3.91 -28.60
N GLU A 43 -0.91 3.57 -29.46
CA GLU A 43 -0.14 2.33 -29.34
C GLU A 43 0.51 2.18 -27.96
N ILE A 44 1.03 3.29 -27.40
CA ILE A 44 1.67 3.29 -26.07
C ILE A 44 0.66 2.94 -24.98
N LEU A 45 -0.53 3.54 -24.99
CA LEU A 45 -1.57 3.21 -24.02
C LEU A 45 -2.03 1.76 -24.18
N ALA A 46 -2.17 1.29 -25.42
CA ALA A 46 -2.53 -0.10 -25.70
C ALA A 46 -1.47 -1.09 -25.21
N ARG A 47 -0.18 -0.78 -25.38
CA ARG A 47 0.94 -1.57 -24.83
C ARG A 47 0.85 -1.66 -23.31
N ILE A 48 0.57 -0.54 -22.64
CA ILE A 48 0.49 -0.50 -21.17
C ILE A 48 -0.66 -1.35 -20.65
N ILE A 49 -1.85 -1.25 -21.24
CA ILE A 49 -2.99 -2.07 -20.75
C ILE A 49 -2.84 -3.54 -21.16
N ALA A 50 -2.30 -3.85 -22.34
CA ALA A 50 -1.98 -5.23 -22.72
C ALA A 50 -0.96 -5.87 -21.77
N ALA A 51 0.03 -5.09 -21.28
CA ALA A 51 0.99 -5.53 -20.27
C ALA A 51 0.37 -5.81 -18.90
N ARG A 52 -0.92 -5.50 -18.70
CA ARG A 52 -1.70 -5.82 -17.51
C ARG A 52 -2.67 -6.99 -17.74
N GLY A 53 -2.52 -7.69 -18.87
CA GLY A 53 -3.37 -8.82 -19.23
C GLY A 53 -4.74 -8.41 -19.79
N VAL A 54 -4.97 -7.12 -20.05
CA VAL A 54 -6.23 -6.62 -20.59
C VAL A 54 -6.42 -7.15 -22.00
N THR A 55 -7.56 -7.80 -22.23
CA THR A 55 -7.93 -8.29 -23.55
C THR A 55 -8.57 -7.19 -24.40
N LEU A 56 -8.75 -7.50 -25.68
CA LEU A 56 -9.40 -6.62 -26.65
C LEU A 56 -10.82 -6.19 -26.23
N ASP A 57 -11.59 -7.10 -25.62
CA ASP A 57 -12.98 -6.82 -25.22
C ASP A 57 -13.08 -6.09 -23.87
N GLU A 58 -12.03 -6.16 -23.05
CA GLU A 58 -11.98 -5.53 -21.73
C GLU A 58 -11.43 -4.10 -21.76
N ALA A 59 -10.80 -3.67 -22.86
CA ALA A 59 -10.05 -2.42 -22.94
C ALA A 59 -10.86 -1.18 -22.51
N ASP A 60 -12.10 -1.05 -22.99
CA ASP A 60 -12.94 0.11 -22.68
C ASP A 60 -13.36 0.11 -21.20
N ALA A 61 -13.81 -1.04 -20.67
CA ALA A 61 -14.17 -1.20 -19.27
C ALA A 61 -12.97 -1.03 -18.33
N TYR A 62 -11.77 -1.38 -18.77
CA TYR A 62 -10.54 -1.16 -18.03
C TYR A 62 -10.20 0.33 -17.91
N LEU A 63 -10.35 1.08 -19.01
CA LEU A 63 -10.06 2.51 -19.07
C LEU A 63 -11.14 3.39 -18.42
N ASP A 64 -12.37 2.88 -18.28
CA ASP A 64 -13.47 3.56 -17.59
C ASP A 64 -14.19 2.60 -16.62
N PRO A 65 -13.54 2.19 -15.52
CA PRO A 65 -14.09 1.19 -14.61
C PRO A 65 -15.28 1.76 -13.84
N THR A 66 -16.36 0.98 -13.72
CA THR A 66 -17.54 1.37 -12.93
C THR A 66 -17.75 0.37 -11.80
N ILE A 67 -18.25 0.86 -10.65
CA ILE A 67 -18.62 -0.03 -9.53
C ILE A 67 -19.65 -1.06 -10.00
N ARG A 68 -20.68 -0.62 -10.73
CA ARG A 68 -21.73 -1.51 -11.24
C ARG A 68 -21.21 -2.61 -12.16
N GLY A 69 -20.20 -2.33 -12.99
CA GLY A 69 -19.65 -3.30 -13.92
C GLY A 69 -18.70 -4.32 -13.29
N LEU A 70 -18.05 -3.96 -12.18
CA LEU A 70 -16.97 -4.76 -11.58
C LEU A 70 -17.31 -5.35 -10.21
N MET A 71 -18.36 -4.86 -9.56
CA MET A 71 -18.81 -5.38 -8.27
C MET A 71 -19.70 -6.61 -8.50
N PRO A 72 -19.31 -7.80 -8.01
CA PRO A 72 -20.17 -8.97 -8.07
C PRO A 72 -21.35 -8.84 -7.08
N ASP A 73 -22.26 -9.81 -7.09
CA ASP A 73 -23.24 -9.95 -6.02
C ASP A 73 -22.50 -10.18 -4.69
N PRO A 74 -22.72 -9.35 -3.63
CA PRO A 74 -22.10 -9.58 -2.33
C PRO A 74 -22.32 -10.99 -1.75
N SER A 75 -23.42 -11.68 -2.09
CA SER A 75 -23.69 -13.06 -1.65
C SER A 75 -22.65 -14.07 -2.12
N THR A 76 -21.75 -13.71 -3.06
CA THR A 76 -20.63 -14.58 -3.43
C THR A 76 -19.59 -14.73 -2.32
N LEU A 77 -19.54 -13.79 -1.37
CA LEU A 77 -18.68 -13.87 -0.19
C LEU A 77 -19.33 -14.78 0.86
N THR A 78 -18.56 -15.72 1.39
CA THR A 78 -19.03 -16.68 2.38
C THR A 78 -19.53 -15.96 3.64
N ALA A 79 -20.69 -16.39 4.13
CA ALA A 79 -21.41 -15.81 5.27
C ALA A 79 -21.91 -14.36 5.10
N MET A 80 -21.84 -13.77 3.90
CA MET A 80 -22.29 -12.38 3.65
C MET A 80 -23.75 -12.17 4.04
N ASP A 81 -24.66 -13.03 3.60
CA ASP A 81 -26.10 -12.83 3.84
C ASP A 81 -26.44 -12.92 5.34
N ALA A 82 -25.87 -13.89 6.06
CA ALA A 82 -26.05 -14.02 7.50
C ALA A 82 -25.50 -12.81 8.27
N LEU A 83 -24.33 -12.30 7.87
CA LEU A 83 -23.73 -11.10 8.47
C LEU A 83 -24.60 -9.86 8.20
N ALA A 84 -25.01 -9.66 6.94
CA ALA A 84 -25.83 -8.52 6.54
C ALA A 84 -27.20 -8.52 7.22
N ASP A 85 -27.84 -9.68 7.32
CA ASP A 85 -29.14 -9.83 8.01
C ASP A 85 -29.02 -9.51 9.50
N ARG A 86 -27.92 -9.90 10.16
CA ARG A 86 -27.70 -9.59 11.58
C ARG A 86 -27.50 -8.10 11.83
N ILE A 87 -26.78 -7.40 10.94
CA ILE A 87 -26.62 -5.94 11.02
C ILE A 87 -27.97 -5.25 10.75
N ALA A 88 -28.71 -5.69 9.73
CA ALA A 88 -30.04 -5.15 9.43
C ALA A 88 -31.01 -5.36 10.60
N GLN A 89 -30.93 -6.48 11.31
CA GLN A 89 -31.68 -6.72 12.54
C GLN A 89 -31.30 -5.73 13.63
N ALA A 90 -30.01 -5.54 13.90
CA ALA A 90 -29.53 -4.58 14.91
C ALA A 90 -30.03 -3.16 14.66
N ILE A 91 -30.05 -2.74 13.38
CA ILE A 91 -30.59 -1.44 12.96
C ILE A 91 -32.10 -1.37 13.21
N THR A 92 -32.85 -2.40 12.80
CA THR A 92 -34.32 -2.44 12.95
C THR A 92 -34.73 -2.42 14.42
N ASP A 93 -33.98 -3.10 15.28
CA ASP A 93 -34.26 -3.25 16.70
C ASP A 93 -33.61 -2.14 17.56
N ASN A 94 -32.86 -1.22 16.95
CA ASN A 94 -32.10 -0.16 17.61
C ASN A 94 -31.20 -0.70 18.73
N GLU A 95 -30.46 -1.76 18.42
CA GLU A 95 -29.52 -2.42 19.35
C GLU A 95 -28.32 -1.54 19.69
N SER A 96 -27.66 -1.85 20.81
CA SER A 96 -26.40 -1.22 21.21
C SER A 96 -25.23 -1.89 20.50
N VAL A 97 -24.68 -1.19 19.50
CA VAL A 97 -23.60 -1.71 18.65
C VAL A 97 -22.25 -1.11 19.08
N ALA A 98 -21.23 -1.96 19.12
CA ALA A 98 -19.83 -1.55 19.26
C ALA A 98 -19.01 -1.95 18.02
N LEU A 99 -18.08 -1.09 17.63
CA LEU A 99 -17.11 -1.32 16.56
C LEU A 99 -15.73 -1.50 17.18
N PHE A 100 -15.04 -2.55 16.75
CA PHE A 100 -13.65 -2.79 17.10
C PHE A 100 -12.82 -2.71 15.81
N GLY A 101 -11.94 -1.71 15.68
CA GLY A 101 -11.13 -1.51 14.48
C GLY A 101 -9.65 -1.72 14.70
N ASP A 102 -8.90 -1.90 13.61
CA ASP A 102 -7.44 -1.76 13.63
C ASP A 102 -7.01 -0.27 13.63
N TYR A 103 -5.76 -0.02 14.04
CA TYR A 103 -5.21 1.34 14.24
C TYR A 103 -4.69 2.00 12.96
N ASP A 104 -4.64 1.28 11.84
CA ASP A 104 -4.13 1.80 10.59
C ASP A 104 -5.22 2.44 9.73
N VAL A 105 -4.90 2.80 8.49
CA VAL A 105 -5.84 3.50 7.61
C VAL A 105 -7.01 2.60 7.19
N ASP A 106 -6.79 1.31 6.96
CA ASP A 106 -7.85 0.41 6.48
C ASP A 106 -8.85 0.13 7.60
N GLY A 107 -8.36 -0.19 8.81
CA GLY A 107 -9.17 -0.25 10.02
C GLY A 107 -9.91 1.05 10.30
N ALA A 108 -9.24 2.20 10.19
CA ALA A 108 -9.88 3.49 10.45
C ALA A 108 -10.99 3.82 9.45
N CYS A 109 -10.77 3.53 8.16
CA CYS A 109 -11.78 3.72 7.11
C CYS A 109 -12.94 2.74 7.26
N SER A 110 -12.66 1.48 7.61
CA SER A 110 -13.69 0.45 7.85
C SER A 110 -14.61 0.85 9.00
N CYS A 111 -14.04 1.32 10.12
CA CYS A 111 -14.81 1.90 11.23
C CYS A 111 -15.61 3.12 10.81
N ALA A 112 -15.01 4.06 10.07
CA ALA A 112 -15.72 5.26 9.62
C ALA A 112 -16.89 4.92 8.68
N LEU A 113 -16.72 3.96 7.76
CA LEU A 113 -17.79 3.48 6.88
C LEU A 113 -18.96 2.93 7.69
N MET A 114 -18.70 2.01 8.61
CA MET A 114 -19.73 1.38 9.42
C MET A 114 -20.39 2.39 10.38
N ALA A 115 -19.61 3.24 11.05
CA ALA A 115 -20.15 4.23 11.98
C ALA A 115 -21.04 5.26 11.28
N ARG A 116 -20.63 5.80 10.13
CA ARG A 116 -21.46 6.73 9.35
C ARG A 116 -22.75 6.05 8.85
N TYR A 117 -22.66 4.77 8.47
CA TYR A 117 -23.82 3.99 8.06
C TYR A 117 -24.81 3.77 9.21
N LEU A 118 -24.33 3.34 10.39
CA LEU A 118 -25.18 3.14 11.57
C LEU A 118 -25.85 4.45 12.02
N ARG A 119 -25.10 5.56 12.05
CA ARG A 119 -25.61 6.89 12.42
C ARG A 119 -26.70 7.39 11.48
N HIS A 120 -26.64 7.05 10.20
CA HIS A 120 -27.71 7.38 9.25
C HIS A 120 -29.07 6.79 9.69
N PHE A 121 -29.06 5.63 10.35
CA PHE A 121 -30.26 5.00 10.92
C PHE A 121 -30.50 5.36 12.40
N GLY A 122 -29.74 6.31 12.96
CA GLY A 122 -29.88 6.75 14.35
C GLY A 122 -29.21 5.86 15.39
N VAL A 123 -28.45 4.84 14.97
CA VAL A 123 -27.64 4.00 15.87
C VAL A 123 -26.27 4.64 16.05
N GLU A 124 -25.96 5.07 17.27
CA GLU A 124 -24.65 5.64 17.61
C GLU A 124 -23.74 4.53 18.18
N PRO A 125 -22.74 4.05 17.41
CA PRO A 125 -21.91 2.95 17.88
C PRO A 125 -20.82 3.42 18.84
N GLN A 126 -20.49 2.56 19.80
CA GLN A 126 -19.23 2.68 20.55
C GLN A 126 -18.07 2.28 19.64
N VAL A 127 -16.91 2.93 19.75
CA VAL A 127 -15.74 2.62 18.92
C VAL A 127 -14.53 2.37 19.82
N HIS A 128 -13.87 1.23 19.63
CA HIS A 128 -12.60 0.91 20.27
C HIS A 128 -11.53 0.63 19.22
N ILE A 129 -10.38 1.28 19.38
CA ILE A 129 -9.17 1.06 18.59
C ILE A 129 -8.05 0.70 19.57
N PRO A 130 -7.43 -0.49 19.45
CA PRO A 130 -6.45 -0.95 20.44
C PRO A 130 -5.15 -0.13 20.36
N ASP A 131 -4.55 0.13 21.50
CA ASP A 131 -3.19 0.67 21.54
C ASP A 131 -2.17 -0.45 21.25
N ARG A 132 -1.45 -0.33 20.14
CA ARG A 132 -0.48 -1.32 19.68
C ARG A 132 0.62 -1.63 20.71
N ILE A 133 1.01 -0.65 21.53
CA ILE A 133 2.12 -0.79 22.48
C ILE A 133 1.62 -1.48 23.76
N PHE A 134 0.45 -1.09 24.26
CA PHE A 134 -0.06 -1.59 25.55
C PHE A 134 -0.97 -2.81 25.42
N GLU A 135 -1.86 -2.84 24.43
CA GLU A 135 -2.85 -3.89 24.22
C GLU A 135 -2.41 -4.92 23.17
N GLY A 136 -1.49 -4.54 22.28
CA GLY A 136 -1.03 -5.38 21.18
C GLY A 136 -1.93 -5.26 19.95
N TYR A 137 -1.93 -6.29 19.10
CA TYR A 137 -2.65 -6.30 17.83
C TYR A 137 -4.01 -6.99 17.96
N GLY A 138 -5.06 -6.36 17.42
CA GLY A 138 -6.40 -6.92 17.27
C GLY A 138 -7.22 -7.08 18.56
N PRO A 139 -8.38 -7.75 18.46
CA PRO A 139 -9.25 -8.07 19.59
C PRO A 139 -8.52 -8.70 20.78
N ASN A 140 -8.85 -8.23 21.99
CA ASN A 140 -8.40 -8.83 23.25
C ASN A 140 -9.55 -8.92 24.26
N ILE A 141 -9.45 -9.86 25.21
CA ILE A 141 -10.51 -10.14 26.19
C ILE A 141 -10.88 -8.88 27.00
N GLY A 142 -9.88 -8.13 27.47
CA GLY A 142 -10.13 -6.95 28.30
C GLY A 142 -10.87 -5.84 27.55
N ALA A 143 -10.56 -5.63 26.27
CA ALA A 143 -11.28 -4.67 25.44
C ALA A 143 -12.70 -5.14 25.10
N MET A 144 -12.89 -6.45 24.86
CA MET A 144 -14.22 -7.04 24.66
C MET A 144 -15.10 -6.85 25.90
N ASP A 145 -14.57 -7.14 27.10
CA ASP A 145 -15.30 -6.92 28.36
C ASP A 145 -15.71 -5.46 28.52
N LYS A 146 -14.82 -4.50 28.23
CA LYS A 146 -15.15 -3.06 28.32
C LYS A 146 -16.33 -2.68 27.43
N LEU A 147 -16.38 -3.18 26.19
CA LEU A 147 -17.48 -2.89 25.26
C LEU A 147 -18.80 -3.50 25.75
N ILE A 148 -18.76 -4.74 26.22
CA ILE A 148 -19.94 -5.45 26.74
C ILE A 148 -20.46 -4.80 28.03
N ASP A 149 -19.55 -4.46 28.95
CA ASP A 149 -19.89 -3.82 30.23
C ASP A 149 -20.43 -2.39 30.01
N ALA A 150 -20.05 -1.74 28.91
CA ALA A 150 -20.64 -0.49 28.43
C ALA A 150 -21.97 -0.70 27.68
N GLY A 151 -22.50 -1.92 27.65
CA GLY A 151 -23.85 -2.25 27.18
C GLY A 151 -23.94 -2.68 25.72
N ALA A 152 -22.84 -2.99 25.03
CA ALA A 152 -22.90 -3.52 23.67
C ALA A 152 -23.55 -4.92 23.64
N THR A 153 -24.58 -5.10 22.80
CA THR A 153 -25.21 -6.40 22.51
C THR A 153 -24.66 -7.02 21.23
N LEU A 154 -24.09 -6.19 20.35
CA LEU A 154 -23.45 -6.59 19.10
C LEU A 154 -22.08 -5.90 18.99
N ILE A 155 -21.03 -6.69 18.73
CA ILE A 155 -19.68 -6.22 18.42
C ILE A 155 -19.36 -6.55 16.97
N ILE A 156 -18.96 -5.55 16.19
CA ILE A 156 -18.50 -5.71 14.80
C ILE A 156 -17.00 -5.43 14.77
N THR A 157 -16.19 -6.44 14.49
CA THR A 157 -14.76 -6.27 14.26
C THR A 157 -14.51 -5.93 12.80
N LEU A 158 -13.65 -4.94 12.57
CA LEU A 158 -13.38 -4.33 11.27
C LEU A 158 -11.87 -4.33 11.06
N ASP A 159 -11.42 -4.94 9.96
CA ASP A 159 -10.00 -5.11 9.64
C ASP A 159 -9.21 -5.91 10.70
N CYS A 160 -9.93 -6.73 11.46
CA CYS A 160 -9.34 -7.63 12.43
C CYS A 160 -10.37 -8.69 12.86
N GLY A 161 -9.91 -9.69 13.58
CA GLY A 161 -10.77 -10.69 14.24
C GLY A 161 -10.68 -12.08 13.64
N THR A 162 -10.23 -12.26 12.40
CA THR A 162 -10.15 -13.59 11.74
C THR A 162 -9.29 -14.59 12.52
N THR A 163 -8.26 -14.12 13.22
CA THR A 163 -7.35 -14.95 14.02
C THR A 163 -7.62 -14.86 15.53
N SER A 164 -8.66 -14.13 15.95
CA SER A 164 -8.94 -13.80 17.35
C SER A 164 -9.88 -14.80 18.03
N MET A 165 -9.49 -16.08 18.03
CA MET A 165 -10.28 -17.20 18.58
C MET A 165 -10.79 -16.96 20.01
N ALA A 166 -9.86 -16.71 20.94
CA ALA A 166 -10.19 -16.61 22.37
C ALA A 166 -11.01 -15.35 22.73
N PRO A 167 -10.66 -14.14 22.26
CA PRO A 167 -11.48 -12.93 22.49
C PRO A 167 -12.91 -13.06 21.98
N ILE A 168 -13.11 -13.63 20.79
CA ILE A 168 -14.43 -13.79 20.18
C ILE A 168 -15.27 -14.82 20.94
N ALA A 169 -14.70 -15.98 21.26
CA ALA A 169 -15.38 -16.99 22.07
C ALA A 169 -15.78 -16.44 23.45
N HIS A 170 -14.91 -15.63 24.08
CA HIS A 170 -15.18 -14.99 25.36
C HIS A 170 -16.37 -14.02 25.27
N ALA A 171 -16.38 -13.11 24.29
CA ALA A 171 -17.47 -12.17 24.08
C ALA A 171 -18.82 -12.89 23.88
N ARG A 172 -18.84 -13.99 23.10
CA ARG A 172 -20.05 -14.81 22.92
C ARG A 172 -20.50 -15.51 24.19
N SER A 173 -19.56 -16.02 24.99
CA SER A 173 -19.89 -16.63 26.30
C SER A 173 -20.52 -15.63 27.28
N ARG A 174 -20.24 -14.34 27.07
CA ARG A 174 -20.82 -13.21 27.81
C ARG A 174 -22.17 -12.74 27.24
N GLY A 175 -22.67 -13.37 26.18
CA GLY A 175 -23.98 -13.07 25.59
C GLY A 175 -24.00 -11.96 24.56
N ALA A 176 -22.84 -11.45 24.14
CA ALA A 176 -22.74 -10.49 23.03
C ALA A 176 -22.54 -11.22 21.71
N ASP A 177 -23.26 -10.79 20.68
CA ASP A 177 -23.03 -11.27 19.32
C ASP A 177 -21.76 -10.62 18.76
N VAL A 178 -20.99 -11.40 17.97
CA VAL A 178 -19.77 -10.91 17.31
C VAL A 178 -19.84 -11.16 15.82
N LEU A 179 -19.67 -10.11 15.03
CA LEU A 179 -19.50 -10.15 13.59
C LEU A 179 -18.08 -9.76 13.21
N VAL A 180 -17.50 -10.46 12.26
CA VAL A 180 -16.13 -10.20 11.81
C VAL A 180 -16.15 -9.83 10.33
N ILE A 181 -15.59 -8.67 10.00
CA ILE A 181 -15.37 -8.18 8.64
C ILE A 181 -13.87 -7.90 8.51
N ASP A 182 -13.18 -8.74 7.75
CA ASP A 182 -11.72 -8.77 7.73
C ASP A 182 -11.24 -9.23 6.35
N HIS A 183 -9.94 -9.08 6.09
CA HIS A 183 -9.30 -9.50 4.85
C HIS A 183 -7.95 -10.18 5.07
N HIS A 184 -7.47 -10.27 6.31
CA HIS A 184 -6.21 -10.93 6.62
C HIS A 184 -6.22 -12.41 6.20
N LEU A 185 -5.03 -12.96 5.92
CA LEU A 185 -4.90 -14.40 5.65
C LEU A 185 -5.42 -15.21 6.84
N ALA A 186 -6.28 -16.18 6.54
CA ALA A 186 -6.93 -17.02 7.53
C ALA A 186 -6.31 -18.42 7.55
N ASP A 187 -6.19 -18.99 8.75
CA ASP A 187 -5.87 -20.40 8.93
C ASP A 187 -7.11 -21.28 8.69
N HIS A 188 -6.93 -22.60 8.75
CA HIS A 188 -8.05 -23.55 8.66
C HIS A 188 -9.05 -23.44 9.82
N ALA A 189 -8.57 -23.07 11.02
CA ALA A 189 -9.43 -22.85 12.17
C ALA A 189 -9.89 -21.39 12.18
N LEU A 190 -11.21 -21.18 12.27
CA LEU A 190 -11.84 -19.87 12.28
C LEU A 190 -12.57 -19.63 13.59
N PRO A 191 -12.62 -18.38 14.08
CA PRO A 191 -13.27 -18.06 15.34
C PRO A 191 -14.76 -18.36 15.24
N GLU A 192 -15.32 -18.79 16.37
CA GLU A 192 -16.75 -19.04 16.48
C GLU A 192 -17.51 -17.72 16.57
N ALA A 193 -17.43 -16.84 15.57
CA ALA A 193 -18.25 -15.63 15.47
C ALA A 193 -19.68 -15.97 15.04
N ASN A 194 -20.63 -15.05 15.22
CA ASN A 194 -22.00 -15.21 14.71
C ASN A 194 -22.02 -15.22 13.18
N ALA A 195 -21.19 -14.38 12.55
CA ALA A 195 -20.82 -14.48 11.15
C ALA A 195 -19.44 -13.86 10.93
N LEU A 196 -18.70 -14.37 9.95
CA LEU A 196 -17.35 -13.93 9.61
C LEU A 196 -17.26 -13.85 8.09
N VAL A 197 -17.16 -12.64 7.55
CA VAL A 197 -16.91 -12.37 6.14
C VAL A 197 -15.44 -12.01 5.97
N ASN A 198 -14.70 -12.89 5.29
CA ASN A 198 -13.32 -12.64 4.90
C ASN A 198 -13.01 -13.39 3.61
N PRO A 199 -12.64 -12.71 2.51
CA PRO A 199 -12.39 -13.33 1.21
C PRO A 199 -11.10 -14.18 1.14
N ASN A 200 -10.26 -14.13 2.17
CA ASN A 200 -9.05 -14.94 2.31
C ASN A 200 -9.25 -16.17 3.22
N ARG A 201 -10.50 -16.49 3.59
CA ARG A 201 -10.83 -17.76 4.23
C ARG A 201 -10.70 -18.95 3.26
N PRO A 202 -10.26 -20.13 3.75
CA PRO A 202 -10.11 -21.32 2.89
C PRO A 202 -11.39 -21.79 2.18
N ASP A 203 -12.57 -21.48 2.74
CA ASP A 203 -13.88 -21.87 2.19
C ASP A 203 -14.54 -20.78 1.34
N ASP A 204 -13.91 -19.61 1.18
CA ASP A 204 -14.41 -18.55 0.31
C ASP A 204 -13.86 -18.72 -1.12
N ILE A 205 -14.78 -18.78 -2.09
CA ILE A 205 -14.45 -18.98 -3.52
C ILE A 205 -14.79 -17.75 -4.38
N SER A 206 -15.03 -16.58 -3.76
CA SER A 206 -15.44 -15.36 -4.45
C SER A 206 -14.37 -14.81 -5.40
N GLY A 207 -13.10 -15.15 -5.18
CA GLY A 207 -11.96 -14.57 -5.89
C GLY A 207 -11.65 -13.12 -5.48
N LEU A 208 -12.24 -12.63 -4.38
CA LEU A 208 -12.08 -11.26 -3.89
C LEU A 208 -11.00 -11.08 -2.82
N GLY A 209 -10.09 -12.06 -2.65
CA GLY A 209 -9.02 -12.03 -1.64
C GLY A 209 -8.03 -10.86 -1.78
N TYR A 210 -8.13 -10.10 -2.87
CA TYR A 210 -7.35 -8.89 -3.12
C TYR A 210 -7.98 -7.61 -2.54
N LEU A 211 -9.21 -7.66 -2.00
CA LEU A 211 -9.83 -6.49 -1.37
C LEU A 211 -9.15 -6.16 -0.03
N CYS A 212 -9.07 -4.87 0.30
CA CYS A 212 -8.81 -4.42 1.67
C CYS A 212 -10.10 -4.54 2.52
N ALA A 213 -10.00 -4.49 3.84
CA ALA A 213 -11.14 -4.62 4.75
C ALA A 213 -12.20 -3.53 4.54
N ALA A 214 -11.83 -2.30 4.20
CA ALA A 214 -12.80 -1.26 3.86
C ALA A 214 -13.57 -1.58 2.57
N GLY A 215 -12.93 -2.24 1.61
CA GLY A 215 -13.57 -2.76 0.40
C GLY A 215 -14.58 -3.87 0.73
N VAL A 216 -14.21 -4.80 1.62
CA VAL A 216 -15.13 -5.84 2.13
C VAL A 216 -16.29 -5.20 2.92
N THR A 217 -16.00 -4.20 3.76
CA THR A 217 -17.00 -3.44 4.52
C THR A 217 -17.99 -2.74 3.58
N PHE A 218 -17.51 -2.14 2.49
CA PHE A 218 -18.39 -1.55 1.47
C PHE A 218 -19.34 -2.60 0.86
N MET A 219 -18.83 -3.79 0.52
CA MET A 219 -19.64 -4.90 0.03
C MET A 219 -20.71 -5.34 1.06
N VAL A 220 -20.33 -5.39 2.34
CA VAL A 220 -21.28 -5.65 3.44
C VAL A 220 -22.37 -4.60 3.48
N LEU A 221 -22.04 -3.31 3.42
CA LEU A 221 -23.06 -2.24 3.43
C LEU A 221 -24.02 -2.31 2.23
N VAL A 222 -23.54 -2.75 1.06
CA VAL A 222 -24.40 -3.03 -0.10
C VAL A 222 -25.37 -4.18 0.21
N ALA A 223 -24.90 -5.26 0.84
CA ALA A 223 -25.73 -6.39 1.25
C ALA A 223 -26.75 -6.00 2.35
N VAL A 224 -26.35 -5.16 3.32
CA VAL A 224 -27.25 -4.64 4.37
C VAL A 224 -28.33 -3.74 3.75
N ASN A 225 -27.98 -2.87 2.79
CA ASN A 225 -28.97 -2.11 2.02
C ASN A 225 -29.98 -3.02 1.30
N ARG A 226 -29.55 -4.16 0.78
CA ARG A 226 -30.45 -5.16 0.19
C ARG A 226 -31.36 -5.78 1.24
N ALA A 227 -30.82 -6.21 2.39
CA ALA A 227 -31.58 -6.80 3.49
C ALA A 227 -32.63 -5.84 4.07
N LEU A 228 -32.26 -4.58 4.33
CA LEU A 228 -33.16 -3.54 4.81
C LEU A 228 -34.28 -3.23 3.78
N ARG A 229 -33.95 -3.19 2.48
CA ARG A 229 -34.96 -3.03 1.43
C ARG A 229 -35.99 -4.17 1.44
N LEU A 230 -35.54 -5.41 1.64
CA LEU A 230 -36.44 -6.57 1.75
C LEU A 230 -37.32 -6.50 3.00
N ARG A 231 -36.86 -5.82 4.06
CA ARG A 231 -37.63 -5.51 5.28
C ARG A 231 -38.56 -4.29 5.12
N GLY A 232 -38.56 -3.64 3.95
CA GLY A 232 -39.43 -2.52 3.61
C GLY A 232 -38.84 -1.14 3.85
N ASP A 233 -37.54 -1.03 4.17
CA ASP A 233 -36.88 0.26 4.35
C ASP A 233 -36.64 0.97 3.00
N THR A 234 -37.08 2.23 2.91
CA THR A 234 -36.91 3.09 1.74
C THR A 234 -35.90 4.22 1.94
N GLY A 235 -35.41 4.42 3.17
CA GLY A 235 -34.53 5.51 3.57
C GLY A 235 -33.04 5.17 3.47
N LEU A 236 -32.63 4.33 2.54
CA LEU A 236 -31.26 3.82 2.45
C LEU A 236 -30.23 4.90 2.06
N PRO A 237 -29.02 4.91 2.64
CA PRO A 237 -27.98 5.89 2.30
C PRO A 237 -27.36 5.63 0.93
N ASP A 238 -26.90 6.70 0.28
CA ASP A 238 -26.11 6.64 -0.95
C ASP A 238 -24.65 6.30 -0.64
N LEU A 239 -24.32 5.01 -0.72
CA LEU A 239 -22.98 4.49 -0.43
C LEU A 239 -21.90 5.05 -1.37
N LEU A 240 -22.26 5.50 -2.59
CA LEU A 240 -21.27 6.02 -3.54
C LEU A 240 -20.57 7.28 -3.01
N LYS A 241 -21.21 8.01 -2.08
CA LYS A 241 -20.61 9.18 -1.42
C LYS A 241 -19.48 8.85 -0.45
N LEU A 242 -19.32 7.57 -0.09
CA LEU A 242 -18.31 7.09 0.86
C LEU A 242 -17.11 6.42 0.17
N LEU A 243 -17.06 6.43 -1.17
CA LEU A 243 -15.98 5.78 -1.93
C LEU A 243 -14.61 6.43 -1.72
N ASP A 244 -14.55 7.68 -1.25
CA ASP A 244 -13.30 8.34 -0.88
C ASP A 244 -12.58 7.61 0.27
N LEU A 245 -13.33 7.13 1.27
CA LEU A 245 -12.82 6.30 2.36
C LEU A 245 -12.32 4.94 1.86
N VAL A 246 -13.09 4.29 0.98
CA VAL A 246 -12.69 3.01 0.38
C VAL A 246 -11.41 3.17 -0.43
N ALA A 247 -11.31 4.22 -1.25
CA ALA A 247 -10.11 4.49 -2.03
C ALA A 247 -8.89 4.81 -1.17
N LEU A 248 -9.06 5.58 -0.09
CA LEU A 248 -8.00 5.88 0.86
C LEU A 248 -7.44 4.58 1.47
N ALA A 249 -8.33 3.74 2.00
CA ALA A 249 -7.98 2.44 2.58
C ALA A 249 -7.27 1.53 1.57
N THR A 250 -7.87 1.30 0.41
CA THR A 250 -7.32 0.43 -0.64
C THR A 250 -5.91 0.85 -1.07
N VAL A 251 -5.65 2.15 -1.20
CA VAL A 251 -4.30 2.64 -1.55
C VAL A 251 -3.33 2.51 -0.38
N CYS A 252 -3.77 2.80 0.84
CA CYS A 252 -2.91 2.79 2.03
C CYS A 252 -2.56 1.39 2.54
N ASP A 253 -3.43 0.41 2.29
CA ASP A 253 -3.21 -1.00 2.61
C ASP A 253 -2.35 -1.72 1.54
N VAL A 254 -2.04 -1.04 0.44
CA VAL A 254 -1.11 -1.54 -0.60
C VAL A 254 -1.62 -2.86 -1.23
N VAL A 255 -2.93 -3.05 -1.26
CA VAL A 255 -3.57 -4.17 -1.97
C VAL A 255 -3.57 -3.96 -3.48
N PRO A 256 -3.66 -5.05 -4.29
CA PRO A 256 -3.65 -4.94 -5.75
C PRO A 256 -4.74 -4.00 -6.29
N LEU A 257 -4.34 -3.04 -7.12
CA LEU A 257 -5.23 -2.06 -7.79
C LEU A 257 -5.80 -2.63 -9.10
N THR A 258 -6.41 -3.80 -9.00
CA THR A 258 -7.04 -4.53 -10.11
C THR A 258 -8.53 -4.75 -9.82
N GLY A 259 -9.30 -5.20 -10.82
CA GLY A 259 -10.71 -5.56 -10.64
C GLY A 259 -11.54 -4.50 -9.90
N LEU A 260 -12.19 -4.91 -8.82
CA LEU A 260 -13.05 -4.03 -8.03
C LEU A 260 -12.27 -2.94 -7.27
N ASN A 261 -11.08 -3.23 -6.75
CA ASN A 261 -10.21 -2.22 -6.11
C ASN A 261 -9.87 -1.08 -7.08
N ARG A 262 -9.61 -1.40 -8.35
CA ARG A 262 -9.40 -0.39 -9.39
C ARG A 262 -10.62 0.53 -9.51
N ALA A 263 -11.82 -0.03 -9.54
CA ALA A 263 -13.06 0.74 -9.63
C ALA A 263 -13.29 1.61 -8.38
N PHE A 264 -13.08 1.05 -7.18
CA PHE A 264 -13.16 1.79 -5.93
C PHE A 264 -12.22 2.98 -5.90
N VAL A 265 -10.97 2.79 -6.32
CA VAL A 265 -9.97 3.86 -6.28
C VAL A 265 -10.24 4.92 -7.35
N VAL A 266 -10.60 4.56 -8.59
CA VAL A 266 -10.95 5.53 -9.63
C VAL A 266 -12.12 6.40 -9.19
N ARG A 267 -13.23 5.77 -8.77
CA ARG A 267 -14.46 6.49 -8.37
C ARG A 267 -14.31 7.18 -7.03
N GLY A 268 -13.57 6.61 -6.09
CA GLY A 268 -13.28 7.24 -4.82
C GLY A 268 -12.38 8.47 -4.95
N LEU A 269 -11.46 8.52 -5.91
CA LEU A 269 -10.71 9.74 -6.22
C LEU A 269 -11.63 10.84 -6.78
N GLU A 270 -12.61 10.50 -7.62
CA GLU A 270 -13.62 11.45 -8.09
C GLU A 270 -14.43 12.04 -6.93
N VAL A 271 -14.81 11.21 -5.95
CA VAL A 271 -15.51 11.63 -4.74
C VAL A 271 -14.61 12.49 -3.85
N ALA A 272 -13.39 12.04 -3.56
CA ALA A 272 -12.43 12.76 -2.72
C ALA A 272 -12.13 14.18 -3.23
N ARG A 273 -12.08 14.36 -4.55
CA ARG A 273 -11.84 15.67 -5.20
C ARG A 273 -12.99 16.67 -5.01
N ARG A 274 -14.18 16.22 -4.62
CA ARG A 274 -15.32 17.12 -4.30
C ARG A 274 -15.12 17.82 -2.97
N GLY A 275 -14.41 17.20 -2.04
CA GLY A 275 -14.09 17.77 -0.72
C GLY A 275 -15.25 17.72 0.29
N ASP A 276 -16.29 16.91 0.05
CA ASP A 276 -17.46 16.82 0.93
C ASP A 276 -17.15 16.16 2.29
N ASN A 277 -16.13 15.30 2.34
CA ASN A 277 -15.67 14.66 3.57
C ASN A 277 -14.73 15.60 4.34
N LYS A 278 -15.24 16.14 5.45
CA LYS A 278 -14.54 17.15 6.28
C LYS A 278 -13.23 16.65 6.84
N GLY A 279 -13.14 15.38 7.25
CA GLY A 279 -11.90 14.79 7.73
C GLY A 279 -10.82 14.71 6.65
N MET A 280 -11.20 14.24 5.45
CA MET A 280 -10.31 14.19 4.29
C MET A 280 -9.87 15.59 3.83
N ALA A 281 -10.80 16.54 3.80
CA ALA A 281 -10.50 17.94 3.46
C ALA A 281 -9.53 18.57 4.47
N ALA A 282 -9.73 18.35 5.77
CA ALA A 282 -8.84 18.83 6.81
C ALA A 282 -7.42 18.22 6.70
N LEU A 283 -7.30 16.93 6.38
CA LEU A 283 -6.00 16.31 6.11
C LEU A 283 -5.33 16.90 4.87
N ALA A 284 -6.08 17.15 3.80
CA ALA A 284 -5.53 17.75 2.59
C ALA A 284 -4.96 19.15 2.86
N LEU A 285 -5.64 19.94 3.70
CA LEU A 285 -5.16 21.24 4.16
C LEU A 285 -3.90 21.13 5.03
N ALA A 286 -3.93 20.27 6.05
CA ALA A 286 -2.79 20.05 6.95
C ALA A 286 -1.55 19.57 6.16
N ALA A 287 -1.78 18.70 5.17
CA ALA A 287 -0.74 18.18 4.29
C ALA A 287 -0.30 19.14 3.18
N ARG A 288 -0.93 20.32 3.07
CA ARG A 288 -0.62 21.37 2.08
C ARG A 288 -0.62 20.82 0.66
N LEU A 289 -1.60 20.00 0.32
CA LEU A 289 -1.71 19.39 -1.00
C LEU A 289 -1.81 20.46 -2.09
N SER A 290 -1.13 20.20 -3.21
CA SER A 290 -1.26 20.99 -4.44
C SER A 290 -1.83 20.14 -5.56
N GLY A 291 -2.77 20.70 -6.32
CA GLY A 291 -3.44 19.99 -7.41
C GLY A 291 -4.47 18.97 -6.92
N PRO A 292 -5.06 18.19 -7.85
CA PRO A 292 -6.12 17.23 -7.53
C PRO A 292 -5.58 16.03 -6.73
N ILE A 293 -6.42 15.48 -5.84
CA ILE A 293 -6.11 14.23 -5.12
C ILE A 293 -5.87 13.09 -6.12
N ASN A 294 -4.81 12.33 -5.90
CA ASN A 294 -4.39 11.18 -6.70
C ASN A 294 -3.89 10.06 -5.76
N PRO A 295 -3.60 8.84 -6.25
CA PRO A 295 -3.14 7.74 -5.39
C PRO A 295 -1.86 8.09 -4.60
N TYR A 296 -0.96 8.90 -5.17
CA TYR A 296 0.23 9.36 -4.46
C TYR A 296 -0.13 10.20 -3.23
N HIS A 297 -1.08 11.13 -3.37
CA HIS A 297 -1.59 11.93 -2.25
C HIS A 297 -2.19 11.06 -1.15
N LEU A 298 -2.99 10.05 -1.50
CA LEU A 298 -3.57 9.11 -0.53
C LEU A 298 -2.47 8.33 0.21
N GLY A 299 -1.61 7.61 -0.53
CA GLY A 299 -0.63 6.68 0.05
C GLY A 299 0.58 7.35 0.71
N PHE A 300 0.98 8.54 0.27
CA PHE A 300 2.23 9.18 0.73
C PHE A 300 2.04 10.49 1.49
N LEU A 301 0.86 11.11 1.45
CA LEU A 301 0.58 12.35 2.19
C LEU A 301 -0.53 12.16 3.24
N LEU A 302 -1.72 11.70 2.85
CA LEU A 302 -2.87 11.64 3.76
C LEU A 302 -2.79 10.43 4.70
N GLY A 303 -2.68 9.21 4.15
CA GLY A 303 -2.59 7.97 4.94
C GLY A 303 -1.47 7.96 5.98
N PRO A 304 -0.25 8.43 5.66
CA PRO A 304 0.84 8.49 6.64
C PRO A 304 0.56 9.37 7.86
N ARG A 305 -0.35 10.35 7.77
CA ARG A 305 -0.78 11.18 8.89
C ARG A 305 -1.71 10.41 9.82
N ILE A 306 -2.69 9.72 9.26
CA ILE A 306 -3.59 8.83 10.01
C ILE A 306 -2.76 7.76 10.74
N ASN A 307 -1.88 7.07 10.02
CA ASN A 307 -0.99 6.04 10.56
C ASN A 307 -0.02 6.56 11.63
N ALA A 308 0.31 7.86 11.65
CA ALA A 308 1.17 8.41 12.70
C ALA A 308 0.49 8.35 14.07
N GLY A 309 -0.85 8.47 14.12
CA GLY A 309 -1.66 8.28 15.32
C GLY A 309 -1.40 6.92 15.96
N GLY A 310 -1.61 5.83 15.23
CA GLY A 310 -1.39 4.46 15.75
C GLY A 310 0.09 4.06 15.97
N ARG A 311 1.06 4.82 15.44
CA ARG A 311 2.50 4.50 15.57
C ARG A 311 3.16 5.12 16.79
N ILE A 312 2.83 6.38 17.08
CA ILE A 312 3.52 7.17 18.11
C ILE A 312 2.57 8.08 18.91
N GLY A 313 1.25 7.89 18.82
CA GLY A 313 0.26 8.72 19.47
C GLY A 313 -1.04 7.98 19.79
N ASN A 314 -2.15 8.71 19.78
CA ASN A 314 -3.48 8.13 20.00
C ASN A 314 -4.01 7.52 18.70
N ALA A 315 -4.22 6.20 18.69
CA ALA A 315 -4.73 5.44 17.55
C ALA A 315 -6.17 5.82 17.14
N ALA A 316 -6.99 6.29 18.09
CA ALA A 316 -8.40 6.61 17.81
C ALA A 316 -8.59 7.87 16.94
N LEU A 317 -7.59 8.75 16.86
CA LEU A 317 -7.67 10.02 16.11
C LEU A 317 -8.01 9.81 14.63
N GLY A 318 -7.54 8.72 14.03
CA GLY A 318 -7.83 8.39 12.63
C GLY A 318 -9.32 8.16 12.39
N VAL A 319 -9.94 7.32 13.22
CA VAL A 319 -11.38 7.03 13.13
C VAL A 319 -12.20 8.26 13.46
N GLU A 320 -11.85 8.97 14.53
CA GLU A 320 -12.57 10.16 14.97
C GLU A 320 -12.63 11.22 13.87
N LEU A 321 -11.49 11.48 13.22
CA LEU A 321 -11.39 12.40 12.09
C LEU A 321 -12.25 11.98 10.89
N LEU A 322 -12.21 10.69 10.51
CA LEU A 322 -12.91 10.21 9.32
C LEU A 322 -14.43 10.04 9.52
N THR A 323 -14.88 10.08 10.77
CA THR A 323 -16.30 9.88 11.14
C THR A 323 -16.99 11.17 11.57
N THR A 324 -16.25 12.23 11.94
CA THR A 324 -16.84 13.50 12.38
C THR A 324 -17.36 14.35 11.21
N ASP A 325 -18.48 15.04 11.44
CA ASP A 325 -19.02 16.08 10.56
C ASP A 325 -18.77 17.50 11.11
N ASP A 326 -18.01 17.66 12.20
CA ASP A 326 -17.61 18.98 12.71
C ASP A 326 -16.32 19.43 12.02
N GLU A 327 -16.39 20.54 11.29
CA GLU A 327 -15.25 21.10 10.55
C GLU A 327 -14.14 21.61 11.46
N HIS A 328 -14.47 22.30 12.56
CA HIS A 328 -13.47 22.79 13.51
C HIS A 328 -12.78 21.63 14.22
N HIS A 329 -13.55 20.61 14.59
CA HIS A 329 -12.99 19.40 15.20
C HIS A 329 -12.08 18.66 14.21
N SER A 330 -12.51 18.53 12.94
CA SER A 330 -11.70 17.91 11.88
C SER A 330 -10.36 18.61 11.70
N LEU A 331 -10.34 19.95 11.69
CA LEU A 331 -9.11 20.74 11.57
C LEU A 331 -8.17 20.53 12.76
N ALA A 332 -8.71 20.48 13.98
CA ALA A 332 -7.92 20.23 15.18
C ALA A 332 -7.25 18.85 15.17
N ILE A 333 -8.02 17.79 14.83
CA ILE A 333 -7.47 16.43 14.75
C ILE A 333 -6.46 16.32 13.61
N ALA A 334 -6.74 16.88 12.43
CA ALA A 334 -5.83 16.85 11.29
C ALA A 334 -4.49 17.55 11.59
N ALA A 335 -4.52 18.70 12.28
CA ALA A 335 -3.31 19.38 12.74
C ALA A 335 -2.50 18.49 13.71
N ARG A 336 -3.19 17.82 14.65
CA ARG A 336 -2.53 16.90 15.58
C ARG A 336 -1.89 15.70 14.87
N LEU A 337 -2.57 15.12 13.89
CA LEU A 337 -2.02 14.03 13.07
C LEU A 337 -0.82 14.50 12.21
N ASP A 338 -0.80 15.75 11.77
CA ASP A 338 0.35 16.33 11.05
C ASP A 338 1.58 16.52 11.96
N GLU A 339 1.38 16.96 13.20
CA GLU A 339 2.43 17.03 14.22
C GLU A 339 3.03 15.64 14.49
N LEU A 340 2.17 14.65 14.75
CA LEU A 340 2.59 13.26 14.96
C LEU A 340 3.33 12.71 13.73
N ASN A 341 2.85 13.01 12.53
CA ASN A 341 3.52 12.57 11.31
C ASN A 341 4.91 13.21 11.16
N THR A 342 5.05 14.50 11.46
CA THR A 342 6.33 15.21 11.42
C THR A 342 7.32 14.61 12.42
N GLU A 343 6.87 14.34 13.64
CA GLU A 343 7.72 13.71 14.66
C GLU A 343 8.11 12.28 14.26
N ARG A 344 7.17 11.49 13.75
CA ARG A 344 7.45 10.15 13.24
C ARG A 344 8.47 10.17 12.11
N GLN A 345 8.37 11.12 11.17
CA GLN A 345 9.32 11.26 10.07
C GLN A 345 10.73 11.61 10.56
N ARG A 346 10.85 12.46 11.60
CA ARG A 346 12.13 12.79 12.23
C ARG A 346 12.80 11.54 12.82
N ILE A 347 12.04 10.78 13.62
CA ILE A 347 12.50 9.51 14.19
C ILE A 347 12.88 8.50 13.08
N GLU A 348 12.08 8.40 12.01
CA GLU A 348 12.39 7.53 10.86
C GLU A 348 13.71 7.91 10.18
N VAL A 349 13.94 9.19 9.91
CA VAL A 349 15.16 9.66 9.22
C VAL A 349 16.40 9.34 10.04
N GLU A 350 16.42 9.71 11.32
CA GLU A 350 17.54 9.46 12.22
C GLU A 350 17.87 7.95 12.30
N ALA A 351 16.84 7.12 12.49
CA ALA A 351 17.01 5.67 12.60
C ALA A 351 17.43 5.00 11.28
N VAL A 352 16.94 5.48 10.13
CA VAL A 352 17.35 4.97 8.81
C VAL A 352 18.79 5.34 8.48
N GLU A 353 19.24 6.54 8.85
CA GLU A 353 20.64 6.95 8.67
C GLU A 353 21.58 6.10 9.52
N GLU A 354 21.27 5.89 10.80
CA GLU A 354 22.01 4.98 11.69
C GLU A 354 22.05 3.56 11.11
N ALA A 355 20.89 3.01 10.76
CA ALA A 355 20.79 1.64 10.26
C ALA A 355 21.50 1.45 8.91
N ALA A 356 21.44 2.45 8.03
CA ALA A 356 22.13 2.40 6.74
C ALA A 356 23.66 2.41 6.91
N ALA A 357 24.20 3.22 7.83
CA ALA A 357 25.62 3.24 8.12
C ALA A 357 26.11 1.87 8.65
N VAL A 358 25.34 1.23 9.55
CA VAL A 358 25.65 -0.12 10.04
C VAL A 358 25.59 -1.14 8.91
N ALA A 359 24.56 -1.09 8.06
CA ALA A 359 24.43 -1.98 6.91
C ALA A 359 25.58 -1.82 5.91
N GLU A 360 26.02 -0.60 5.62
CA GLU A 360 27.15 -0.32 4.72
C GLU A 360 28.45 -0.90 5.26
N LEU A 361 28.70 -0.78 6.56
CA LEU A 361 29.86 -1.39 7.23
C LEU A 361 29.80 -2.93 7.17
N GLU A 362 28.63 -3.52 7.39
CA GLU A 362 28.43 -4.97 7.35
C GLU A 362 28.59 -5.55 5.93
N ILE A 363 28.18 -4.80 4.90
CA ILE A 363 28.35 -5.20 3.49
C ILE A 363 29.81 -5.01 3.05
N GLY A 364 30.43 -3.90 3.44
CA GLY A 364 31.79 -3.54 3.04
C GLY A 364 31.97 -3.50 1.51
N SER A 365 33.08 -4.06 1.02
CA SER A 365 33.38 -4.17 -0.41
C SER A 365 32.97 -5.52 -1.04
N GLY A 366 32.35 -6.41 -0.27
CA GLY A 366 31.95 -7.74 -0.70
C GLY A 366 30.47 -7.81 -1.12
N GLU A 367 29.94 -9.04 -1.24
CA GLU A 367 28.49 -9.22 -1.49
C GLU A 367 27.64 -8.89 -0.25
N GLY A 368 28.24 -8.95 0.94
CA GLY A 368 27.57 -8.77 2.22
C GLY A 368 26.66 -9.96 2.58
N PRO A 369 25.96 -9.90 3.72
CA PRO A 369 25.00 -10.94 4.11
C PRO A 369 23.78 -10.95 3.19
N PRO A 370 23.16 -12.10 2.90
CA PRO A 370 21.95 -12.16 2.07
C PRO A 370 20.75 -11.48 2.75
N VAL A 371 20.74 -11.39 4.08
CA VAL A 371 19.69 -10.74 4.86
C VAL A 371 20.33 -9.78 5.85
N LEU A 372 19.87 -8.53 5.88
CA LEU A 372 20.28 -7.56 6.89
C LEU A 372 19.42 -7.76 8.14
N VAL A 373 20.04 -7.87 9.31
CA VAL A 373 19.32 -7.92 10.59
C VAL A 373 19.91 -6.86 11.48
N LEU A 374 19.25 -5.74 11.69
CA LEU A 374 19.84 -4.62 12.41
C LEU A 374 19.06 -4.39 13.70
N ALA A 375 19.76 -3.98 14.75
CA ALA A 375 19.17 -3.76 16.07
C ALA A 375 19.79 -2.53 16.74
N SER A 376 18.96 -1.73 17.40
CA SER A 376 19.41 -0.59 18.21
C SER A 376 18.44 -0.36 19.38
N ALA A 377 19.00 0.09 20.51
CA ALA A 377 18.21 0.54 21.66
C ALA A 377 17.62 1.95 21.47
N ASN A 378 18.09 2.68 20.44
CA ASN A 378 17.62 4.03 20.14
C ASN A 378 16.37 4.04 19.23
N TRP A 379 15.97 2.89 18.70
CA TRP A 379 14.87 2.83 17.74
C TRP A 379 13.52 2.70 18.43
N HIS A 380 12.55 3.46 17.94
CA HIS A 380 11.17 3.32 18.39
C HIS A 380 10.51 2.09 17.74
N PRO A 381 9.83 1.20 18.49
CA PRO A 381 9.18 0.00 17.93
C PRO A 381 8.19 0.33 16.79
N GLY A 382 7.46 1.43 16.92
CA GLY A 382 6.49 1.91 15.91
C GLY A 382 7.08 2.29 14.54
N VAL A 383 8.41 2.45 14.41
CA VAL A 383 9.09 2.77 13.14
C VAL A 383 9.91 1.62 12.56
N ALA A 384 10.07 0.49 13.27
CA ALA A 384 10.90 -0.64 12.82
C ALA A 384 10.56 -1.12 11.40
N GLY A 385 9.27 -1.25 11.07
CA GLY A 385 8.84 -1.65 9.73
C GLY A 385 9.20 -0.65 8.63
N LEU A 386 9.30 0.65 8.96
CA LEU A 386 9.70 1.70 8.01
C LEU A 386 11.20 1.62 7.73
N ILE A 387 12.01 1.43 8.77
CA ILE A 387 13.46 1.21 8.65
C ILE A 387 13.74 0.00 7.76
N ALA A 388 13.12 -1.14 8.07
CA ALA A 388 13.26 -2.36 7.28
C ALA A 388 12.88 -2.18 5.81
N SER A 389 11.80 -1.45 5.52
CA SER A 389 11.36 -1.19 4.15
C SER A 389 12.38 -0.34 3.37
N ARG A 390 12.88 0.74 3.98
CA ARG A 390 13.86 1.66 3.37
C ARG A 390 15.18 0.97 3.04
N LEU A 391 15.65 0.13 3.95
CA LEU A 391 16.91 -0.59 3.77
C LEU A 391 16.77 -1.72 2.75
N LYS A 392 15.64 -2.43 2.76
CA LYS A 392 15.33 -3.42 1.73
C LYS A 392 15.34 -2.82 0.32
N ASP A 393 14.77 -1.62 0.16
CA ASP A 393 14.82 -0.90 -1.13
C ASP A 393 16.24 -0.42 -1.47
N ARG A 394 17.00 0.10 -0.48
CA ARG A 394 18.35 0.64 -0.70
C ARG A 394 19.38 -0.42 -1.04
N PHE A 395 19.32 -1.59 -0.38
CA PHE A 395 20.32 -2.65 -0.47
C PHE A 395 19.84 -3.88 -1.26
N GLU A 396 18.61 -3.82 -1.79
CA GLU A 396 17.96 -4.84 -2.62
C GLU A 396 18.06 -6.25 -2.00
N ARG A 397 17.76 -6.35 -0.70
CA ARG A 397 17.79 -7.61 0.04
C ARG A 397 16.84 -7.57 1.24
N PRO A 398 16.33 -8.73 1.71
CA PRO A 398 15.49 -8.76 2.88
C PRO A 398 16.17 -8.10 4.08
N THR A 399 15.41 -7.36 4.86
CA THR A 399 15.94 -6.61 6.01
C THR A 399 15.01 -6.71 7.21
N PHE A 400 15.58 -6.97 8.39
CA PHE A 400 14.95 -6.80 9.69
C PHE A 400 15.52 -5.56 10.39
N ALA A 401 14.64 -4.78 11.02
CA ALA A 401 15.01 -3.74 11.97
C ALA A 401 14.38 -4.07 13.33
N ILE A 402 15.17 -4.02 14.41
CA ILE A 402 14.82 -4.47 15.75
C ILE A 402 15.03 -3.33 16.75
N ALA A 403 13.96 -2.90 17.40
CA ALA A 403 14.02 -1.97 18.52
C ALA A 403 14.28 -2.75 19.82
N LEU A 404 15.42 -2.52 20.47
CA LEU A 404 15.80 -3.18 21.73
C LEU A 404 15.23 -2.41 22.93
N GLY A 405 14.56 -3.13 23.82
CA GLY A 405 14.07 -2.62 25.10
C GLY A 405 15.13 -2.67 26.21
N PRO A 406 14.88 -2.00 27.35
CA PRO A 406 15.82 -1.97 28.49
C PRO A 406 16.08 -3.33 29.15
N ASP A 407 15.16 -4.28 29.00
CA ASP A 407 15.23 -5.65 29.50
C ASP A 407 16.00 -6.61 28.57
N GLY A 408 16.53 -6.10 27.45
CA GLY A 408 17.21 -6.88 26.42
C GLY A 408 16.27 -7.63 25.48
N ALA A 409 14.95 -7.47 25.60
CA ALA A 409 13.98 -7.97 24.63
C ALA A 409 13.86 -6.98 23.46
N GLY A 410 13.82 -7.49 22.24
CA GLY A 410 13.73 -6.72 21.01
C GLY A 410 12.43 -6.99 20.26
N THR A 411 11.76 -5.93 19.82
CA THR A 411 10.62 -6.01 18.89
C THR A 411 11.10 -5.65 17.50
N GLY A 412 10.95 -6.58 16.55
CA GLY A 412 11.47 -6.44 15.20
C GLY A 412 10.42 -6.53 14.11
N SER A 413 10.72 -5.88 12.98
CA SER A 413 9.93 -6.02 11.76
C SER A 413 10.84 -6.31 10.57
N GLY A 414 10.46 -7.32 9.78
CA GLY A 414 11.13 -7.76 8.55
C GLY A 414 10.39 -7.33 7.30
N ARG A 415 11.13 -7.06 6.23
CA ARG A 415 10.62 -6.80 4.87
C ARG A 415 11.42 -7.61 3.87
N SER A 416 10.72 -8.29 2.97
CA SER A 416 11.29 -9.18 1.96
C SER A 416 11.23 -8.61 0.55
N MET A 417 11.73 -9.38 -0.41
CA MET A 417 11.66 -9.13 -1.85
C MET A 417 10.99 -10.32 -2.57
N PRO A 418 10.43 -10.12 -3.78
CA PRO A 418 9.81 -11.20 -4.54
C PRO A 418 10.73 -12.41 -4.69
N GLY A 419 10.19 -13.61 -4.46
CA GLY A 419 10.96 -14.86 -4.48
C GLY A 419 11.65 -15.23 -3.17
N VAL A 420 11.53 -14.41 -2.12
CA VAL A 420 12.11 -14.70 -0.79
C VAL A 420 11.02 -14.69 0.28
N ASP A 421 10.79 -15.83 0.94
CA ASP A 421 9.73 -15.99 1.96
C ASP A 421 10.29 -15.80 3.38
N LEU A 422 10.06 -14.62 3.96
CA LEU A 422 10.44 -14.33 5.35
C LEU A 422 9.50 -14.98 6.38
N GLY A 423 8.21 -15.06 6.10
CA GLY A 423 7.21 -15.60 7.03
C GLY A 423 7.55 -17.04 7.42
N ARG A 424 7.81 -17.89 6.42
CA ARG A 424 8.23 -19.28 6.64
C ARG A 424 9.50 -19.39 7.48
N ALA A 425 10.51 -18.56 7.18
CA ALA A 425 11.76 -18.56 7.93
C ALA A 425 11.57 -18.12 9.39
N VAL A 426 10.69 -17.15 9.64
CA VAL A 426 10.38 -16.69 11.00
C VAL A 426 9.63 -17.74 11.81
N ILE A 427 8.66 -18.44 11.22
CA ILE A 427 7.93 -19.52 11.90
C ILE A 427 8.91 -20.62 12.34
N GLU A 428 9.79 -21.06 11.44
CA GLU A 428 10.82 -22.06 11.77
C GLU A 428 11.81 -21.56 12.83
N ALA A 429 12.18 -20.27 12.83
CA ALA A 429 13.02 -19.70 13.86
C ALA A 429 12.36 -19.67 15.26
N VAL A 430 11.03 -19.57 15.33
CA VAL A 430 10.27 -19.72 16.59
C VAL A 430 10.31 -21.18 17.04
N GLU A 431 10.07 -22.13 16.14
CA GLU A 431 10.12 -23.58 16.45
C GLU A 431 11.50 -24.02 16.96
N LEU A 432 12.57 -23.42 16.44
CA LEU A 432 13.95 -23.66 16.89
C LEU A 432 14.33 -22.92 18.18
N GLY A 433 13.43 -22.11 18.75
CA GLY A 433 13.68 -21.34 19.97
C GLY A 433 14.62 -20.14 19.81
N LEU A 434 14.91 -19.72 18.56
CA LEU A 434 15.73 -18.53 18.28
C LEU A 434 14.94 -17.24 18.51
N LEU A 435 13.61 -17.29 18.35
CA LEU A 435 12.67 -16.20 18.56
C LEU A 435 11.71 -16.55 19.70
N ALA A 436 11.40 -15.56 20.55
CA ALA A 436 10.40 -15.73 21.61
C ALA A 436 8.97 -15.75 21.04
N LYS A 437 8.72 -14.93 20.01
CA LYS A 437 7.49 -14.87 19.23
C LYS A 437 7.84 -14.47 17.80
N GLY A 438 7.05 -14.90 16.84
CA GLY A 438 7.26 -14.51 15.44
C GLY A 438 6.16 -15.03 14.54
N GLY A 439 5.85 -14.26 13.50
CA GLY A 439 4.87 -14.62 12.48
C GLY A 439 4.85 -13.61 11.34
N GLY A 440 4.11 -13.93 10.28
CA GLY A 440 3.97 -13.06 9.12
C GLY A 440 3.78 -13.84 7.83
N HIS A 441 4.04 -13.16 6.72
CA HIS A 441 3.89 -13.70 5.37
C HIS A 441 5.19 -13.56 4.59
N ALA A 442 5.21 -14.04 3.34
CA ALA A 442 6.42 -14.04 2.52
C ALA A 442 7.12 -12.67 2.45
N MET A 443 6.36 -11.58 2.33
CA MET A 443 6.89 -10.22 2.14
C MET A 443 7.17 -9.43 3.43
N ALA A 444 6.65 -9.85 4.58
CA ALA A 444 6.80 -9.13 5.84
C ALA A 444 6.62 -10.04 7.05
N ALA A 445 7.37 -9.80 8.11
CA ALA A 445 7.26 -10.55 9.35
C ALA A 445 7.44 -9.65 10.58
N GLY A 446 6.82 -10.03 11.70
CA GLY A 446 7.05 -9.44 13.02
C GLY A 446 7.73 -10.46 13.93
N ILE A 447 8.66 -10.00 14.77
CA ILE A 447 9.41 -10.87 15.68
C ILE A 447 9.57 -10.25 17.07
N THR A 448 9.70 -11.12 18.07
CA THR A 448 10.23 -10.79 19.40
C THR A 448 11.46 -11.65 19.64
N ILE A 449 12.61 -11.03 19.91
CA ILE A 449 13.91 -11.69 20.00
C ILE A 449 14.68 -11.18 21.22
N LYS A 450 15.51 -12.01 21.85
CA LYS A 450 16.44 -11.54 22.90
C LYS A 450 17.75 -11.07 22.27
N GLN A 451 18.37 -10.05 22.87
CA GLN A 451 19.60 -9.45 22.32
C GLN A 451 20.74 -10.47 22.15
N ASP A 452 20.84 -11.47 23.04
CA ASP A 452 21.82 -12.55 22.97
C ASP A 452 21.58 -13.55 21.81
N GLN A 453 20.36 -13.61 21.26
CA GLN A 453 20.00 -14.46 20.12
C GLN A 453 20.25 -13.82 18.75
N LEU A 454 20.61 -12.53 18.69
CA LEU A 454 20.79 -11.81 17.41
C LEU A 454 21.79 -12.49 16.47
N GLY A 455 22.91 -13.01 16.99
CA GLY A 455 23.94 -13.69 16.19
C GLY A 455 23.47 -15.03 15.62
N ALA A 456 22.75 -15.82 16.43
CA ALA A 456 22.18 -17.09 16.00
C ALA A 456 21.11 -16.88 14.92
N PHE A 457 20.24 -15.88 15.11
CA PHE A 457 19.21 -15.53 14.14
C PHE A 457 19.77 -15.05 12.79
N ARG A 458 20.80 -14.18 12.81
CA ARG A 458 21.53 -13.77 11.59
C ARG A 458 22.07 -14.97 10.82
N SER A 459 22.70 -15.89 11.54
CA SER A 459 23.32 -17.08 10.93
C SER A 459 22.28 -18.01 10.32
N PHE A 460 21.18 -18.22 11.03
CA PHE A 460 20.03 -19.00 10.54
C PHE A 460 19.46 -18.41 9.25
N LEU A 461 19.16 -17.10 9.22
CA LEU A 461 18.61 -16.45 8.02
C LEU A 461 19.57 -16.49 6.85
N ALA A 462 20.87 -16.29 7.09
CA ALA A 462 21.88 -16.37 6.05
C ALA A 462 21.93 -17.76 5.41
N GLN A 463 21.87 -18.82 6.21
CA GLN A 463 21.84 -20.19 5.71
C GLN A 463 20.53 -20.49 4.97
N LYS A 464 19.39 -20.07 5.53
CA LYS A 464 18.07 -20.45 5.02
C LYS A 464 17.72 -19.75 3.71
N LEU A 465 18.10 -18.48 3.54
CA LEU A 465 17.58 -17.62 2.47
C LEU A 465 18.62 -17.23 1.41
N SER A 466 19.91 -17.62 1.54
CA SER A 466 20.97 -17.20 0.62
C SER A 466 20.68 -17.51 -0.85
N VAL A 467 20.21 -18.72 -1.15
CA VAL A 467 19.91 -19.16 -2.52
C VAL A 467 18.77 -18.33 -3.12
N ASP A 468 17.67 -18.21 -2.38
CA ASP A 468 16.48 -17.47 -2.80
C ASP A 468 16.80 -15.98 -3.02
N VAL A 469 17.56 -15.36 -2.10
CA VAL A 469 18.00 -13.96 -2.23
C VAL A 469 18.91 -13.78 -3.45
N THR A 470 19.85 -14.70 -3.68
CA THR A 470 20.77 -14.62 -4.82
C THR A 470 20.01 -14.68 -6.14
N ALA A 471 19.06 -15.62 -6.26
CA ALA A 471 18.20 -15.75 -7.43
C ALA A 471 17.32 -14.51 -7.62
N ALA A 472 16.70 -14.01 -6.54
CA ALA A 472 15.82 -12.84 -6.58
C ALA A 472 16.57 -11.57 -7.00
N ARG A 473 17.81 -11.37 -6.51
CA ARG A 473 18.67 -10.25 -6.90
C ARG A 473 19.13 -10.34 -8.35
N ALA A 474 19.43 -11.54 -8.85
CA ALA A 474 19.78 -11.76 -10.26
C ALA A 474 18.60 -11.51 -11.22
N ALA A 475 17.36 -11.70 -10.75
CA ALA A 475 16.13 -11.53 -11.53
C ALA A 475 15.63 -10.07 -11.64
N THR A 476 16.37 -9.08 -11.15
CA THR A 476 15.96 -7.65 -11.04
C THR A 476 15.93 -6.87 -12.36
N ALA A 477 15.67 -7.54 -13.50
CA ALA A 477 15.52 -6.88 -14.80
C ALA A 477 14.51 -5.74 -14.73
N LEU A 478 14.78 -4.65 -15.45
CA LEU A 478 13.93 -3.48 -15.51
C LEU A 478 12.98 -3.59 -16.73
N PRO A 479 11.69 -3.88 -16.51
CA PRO A 479 10.73 -3.95 -17.62
C PRO A 479 10.40 -2.55 -18.14
N ILE A 480 10.60 -2.36 -19.44
CA ILE A 480 10.31 -1.12 -20.16
C ILE A 480 9.00 -1.28 -20.94
N ASP A 481 8.05 -0.38 -20.73
CA ASP A 481 6.74 -0.39 -21.37
C ASP A 481 6.81 0.12 -22.83
N ALA A 482 7.56 1.21 -23.06
CA ALA A 482 7.77 1.77 -24.39
C ALA A 482 9.03 2.65 -24.47
N ALA A 483 9.50 2.91 -25.70
CA ALA A 483 10.51 3.93 -25.96
C ALA A 483 9.85 5.24 -26.41
N LEU A 484 10.40 6.37 -25.97
CA LEU A 484 9.94 7.72 -26.27
C LEU A 484 11.12 8.65 -26.58
N THR A 485 10.85 9.71 -27.32
CA THR A 485 11.73 10.90 -27.36
C THR A 485 11.17 11.97 -26.44
N ALA A 486 12.01 12.94 -26.05
CA ALA A 486 11.57 14.09 -25.25
C ALA A 486 10.37 14.82 -25.88
N ARG A 487 10.26 14.85 -27.21
CA ARG A 487 9.11 15.42 -27.94
C ARG A 487 7.81 14.63 -27.75
N GLY A 488 7.90 13.31 -27.65
CA GLY A 488 6.75 12.43 -27.49
C GLY A 488 6.14 12.45 -26.08
N ALA A 489 6.90 12.92 -25.08
CA ALA A 489 6.44 13.08 -23.70
C ALA A 489 5.54 14.32 -23.53
N THR A 490 4.37 14.29 -24.16
CA THR A 490 3.37 15.37 -24.15
C THR A 490 2.41 15.24 -22.98
N LEU A 491 1.75 16.35 -22.60
CA LEU A 491 0.73 16.35 -21.55
C LEU A 491 -0.43 15.42 -21.91
N ASP A 492 -0.91 15.49 -23.16
CA ASP A 492 -1.99 14.64 -23.67
C ASP A 492 -1.66 13.15 -23.56
N LEU A 493 -0.41 12.76 -23.86
CA LEU A 493 0.04 11.39 -23.66
C LEU A 493 -0.08 11.01 -22.19
N VAL A 494 0.52 11.79 -21.27
CA VAL A 494 0.51 11.46 -19.84
C VAL A 494 -0.91 11.41 -19.28
N GLN A 495 -1.79 12.34 -19.67
CA GLN A 495 -3.20 12.31 -19.26
C GLN A 495 -3.94 11.07 -19.80
N ALA A 496 -3.66 10.65 -21.04
CA ALA A 496 -4.19 9.40 -21.58
C ALA A 496 -3.66 8.17 -20.81
N LEU A 497 -2.40 8.20 -20.38
CA LEU A 497 -1.80 7.14 -19.56
C LEU A 497 -2.46 7.05 -18.18
N GLU A 498 -2.75 8.18 -17.52
CA GLU A 498 -3.43 8.19 -16.22
C GLU A 498 -4.78 7.44 -16.23
N ARG A 499 -5.45 7.32 -17.39
CA ARG A 499 -6.66 6.47 -17.55
C ARG A 499 -6.40 4.97 -17.37
N ALA A 500 -5.18 4.50 -17.65
CA ALA A 500 -4.74 3.15 -17.33
C ALA A 500 -4.31 3.00 -15.85
N GLY A 501 -4.17 4.10 -15.11
CA GLY A 501 -4.10 4.12 -13.66
C GLY A 501 -5.46 3.82 -13.00
N PRO A 502 -5.55 3.74 -11.66
CA PRO A 502 -4.53 4.15 -10.70
C PRO A 502 -3.34 3.20 -10.70
N TYR A 503 -2.16 3.80 -10.59
CA TYR A 503 -0.91 3.06 -10.49
C TYR A 503 -0.54 2.80 -9.03
N GLY A 504 -0.02 1.62 -8.74
CA GLY A 504 0.31 1.16 -7.39
C GLY A 504 0.58 -0.34 -7.35
N ALA A 505 0.29 -0.98 -6.22
CA ALA A 505 0.39 -2.42 -6.08
C ALA A 505 -0.48 -3.13 -7.11
N GLY A 506 0.00 -4.21 -7.71
CA GLY A 506 -0.71 -4.95 -8.78
C GLY A 506 -0.83 -4.22 -10.12
N ASN A 507 -0.62 -2.89 -10.18
CA ASN A 507 -0.64 -2.11 -11.42
C ASN A 507 0.48 -1.05 -11.40
N PRO A 508 1.76 -1.44 -11.61
CA PRO A 508 2.87 -0.50 -11.50
C PRO A 508 2.78 0.61 -12.55
N GLY A 509 3.32 1.79 -12.23
CA GLY A 509 3.42 2.89 -13.19
C GLY A 509 4.27 2.52 -14.41
N PRO A 510 3.95 3.04 -15.60
CA PRO A 510 4.67 2.72 -16.82
C PRO A 510 6.09 3.29 -16.79
N LEU A 511 7.06 2.49 -17.26
CA LEU A 511 8.45 2.88 -17.41
C LEU A 511 8.79 3.07 -18.89
N PHE A 512 9.36 4.23 -19.20
CA PHE A 512 9.73 4.62 -20.54
C PHE A 512 11.24 4.67 -20.68
N ALA A 513 11.74 4.20 -21.83
CA ALA A 513 13.12 4.42 -22.24
C ALA A 513 13.21 5.64 -23.16
N PHE A 514 14.23 6.48 -22.95
CA PHE A 514 14.58 7.62 -23.78
C PHE A 514 15.95 7.35 -24.43
N PRO A 515 15.98 6.89 -25.69
CA PRO A 515 17.22 6.41 -26.30
C PRO A 515 18.15 7.56 -26.70
N ALA A 516 19.45 7.46 -26.41
CA ALA A 516 20.50 8.38 -26.89
C ALA A 516 20.21 9.89 -26.62
N HIS A 517 19.62 10.21 -25.48
CA HIS A 517 19.40 11.59 -25.05
C HIS A 517 20.62 12.12 -24.29
N ARG A 518 20.65 13.42 -24.02
CA ARG A 518 21.69 14.10 -23.24
C ARG A 518 21.09 14.72 -21.98
N ALA A 519 21.79 14.63 -20.86
CA ALA A 519 21.43 15.34 -19.63
C ALA A 519 22.13 16.69 -19.60
N ARG A 520 21.35 17.78 -19.63
CA ARG A 520 21.85 19.16 -19.61
C ARG A 520 21.43 19.84 -18.31
N TYR A 521 22.23 20.82 -17.86
CA TYR A 521 21.92 21.67 -16.70
C TYR A 521 21.64 20.85 -15.42
N ALA A 522 22.40 19.78 -15.21
CA ALA A 522 22.26 18.96 -14.01
C ALA A 522 22.74 19.72 -12.77
N GLN A 523 21.93 19.72 -11.72
CA GLN A 523 22.25 20.36 -10.45
C GLN A 523 21.60 19.63 -9.28
N ILE A 524 22.27 19.66 -8.12
CA ILE A 524 21.71 19.13 -6.89
C ILE A 524 20.65 20.11 -6.36
N VAL A 525 19.47 19.59 -6.01
CA VAL A 525 18.34 20.35 -5.47
C VAL A 525 17.74 19.68 -4.23
N GLY A 526 17.20 20.52 -3.34
CA GLY A 526 16.56 20.08 -2.10
C GLY A 526 17.53 19.51 -1.06
N LYS A 527 17.07 19.36 0.18
CA LYS A 527 17.87 18.81 1.29
C LYS A 527 18.17 17.31 1.13
N GLY A 528 17.32 16.58 0.39
CA GLY A 528 17.42 15.14 0.19
C GLY A 528 18.37 14.70 -0.94
N GLY A 529 19.23 15.59 -1.45
CA GLY A 529 20.22 15.25 -2.47
C GLY A 529 19.62 14.76 -3.80
N HIS A 530 18.57 15.42 -4.31
CA HIS A 530 18.00 15.10 -5.62
C HIS A 530 18.81 15.80 -6.73
N VAL A 531 18.82 15.25 -7.94
CA VAL A 531 19.46 15.89 -9.10
C VAL A 531 18.40 16.30 -10.10
N SER A 532 18.21 17.59 -10.33
CA SER A 532 17.35 18.12 -11.38
C SER A 532 18.16 18.39 -12.64
N PHE A 533 17.62 18.05 -13.81
CA PHE A 533 18.28 18.22 -15.09
C PHE A 533 17.26 18.38 -16.22
N THR A 534 17.74 18.72 -17.41
CA THR A 534 16.94 18.74 -18.65
C THR A 534 17.37 17.61 -19.56
N LEU A 535 16.45 16.72 -19.87
CA LEU A 535 16.65 15.69 -20.86
C LEU A 535 16.49 16.30 -22.26
N THR A 536 17.49 16.15 -23.12
CA THR A 536 17.51 16.74 -24.47
C THR A 536 17.68 15.65 -25.53
N SER A 537 16.77 15.57 -26.49
CA SER A 537 16.86 14.68 -27.65
C SER A 537 17.74 15.26 -28.77
N GLU A 538 18.11 14.44 -29.75
CA GLU A 538 18.93 14.85 -30.90
C GLU A 538 18.28 15.97 -31.74
N ASP A 539 16.96 15.95 -31.87
CA ASP A 539 16.16 16.98 -32.55
C ASP A 539 15.95 18.26 -31.71
N GLY A 540 16.63 18.38 -30.58
CA GLY A 540 16.63 19.55 -29.70
C GLY A 540 15.41 19.68 -28.78
N ALA A 541 14.46 18.74 -28.78
CA ALA A 541 13.35 18.76 -27.83
C ALA A 541 13.87 18.58 -26.40
N ARG A 542 13.15 19.19 -25.44
CA ARG A 542 13.57 19.26 -24.04
C ARG A 542 12.46 18.76 -23.13
N LEU A 543 12.85 18.04 -22.10
CA LEU A 543 11.95 17.52 -21.07
C LEU A 543 12.55 17.75 -19.69
N LYS A 544 11.77 18.34 -18.77
CA LYS A 544 12.19 18.54 -17.37
C LYS A 544 12.36 17.18 -16.71
N ALA A 545 13.46 16.97 -16.00
CA ALA A 545 13.75 15.70 -15.36
C ALA A 545 14.26 15.85 -13.92
N ILE A 546 14.06 14.79 -13.14
CA ILE A 546 14.56 14.68 -11.76
C ILE A 546 14.98 13.25 -11.44
N ALA A 547 16.11 13.11 -10.76
CA ALA A 547 16.58 11.88 -10.14
C ALA A 547 16.53 12.05 -8.62
N PHE A 548 15.59 11.38 -7.95
CA PHE A 548 15.42 11.52 -6.50
C PHE A 548 16.53 10.79 -5.74
N ARG A 549 17.18 11.51 -4.82
CA ARG A 549 18.21 11.00 -3.89
C ARG A 549 19.42 10.42 -4.64
N ALA A 550 19.78 11.07 -5.75
CA ALA A 550 20.83 10.60 -6.64
C ALA A 550 22.20 11.24 -6.33
N ALA A 551 22.27 12.29 -5.53
CA ALA A 551 23.56 12.86 -5.11
C ALA A 551 24.43 11.79 -4.42
N ASN A 552 25.73 11.76 -4.73
CA ASN A 552 26.69 10.77 -4.23
C ASN A 552 26.34 9.31 -4.59
N THR A 553 25.64 9.10 -5.71
CA THR A 553 25.39 7.77 -6.29
C THR A 553 25.98 7.70 -7.69
N ALA A 554 26.18 6.50 -8.21
CA ALA A 554 26.67 6.31 -9.59
C ALA A 554 25.80 7.04 -10.65
N LEU A 555 24.49 7.16 -10.42
CA LEU A 555 23.58 7.92 -11.29
C LEU A 555 23.84 9.43 -11.19
N GLY A 556 23.89 9.99 -9.99
CA GLY A 556 24.15 11.41 -9.80
C GLY A 556 25.53 11.82 -10.31
N ASP A 557 26.55 11.00 -10.04
CA ASP A 557 27.90 11.21 -10.53
C ASP A 557 27.98 11.15 -12.05
N ALA A 558 27.13 10.35 -12.70
CA ALA A 558 27.04 10.32 -14.17
C ALA A 558 26.31 11.55 -14.73
N LEU A 559 25.27 12.03 -14.05
CA LEU A 559 24.48 13.20 -14.46
C LEU A 559 25.23 14.52 -14.26
N LEU A 560 26.00 14.65 -13.18
CA LEU A 560 26.67 15.90 -12.77
C LEU A 560 28.03 16.12 -13.43
N ARG A 561 28.54 15.16 -14.20
CA ARG A 561 29.81 15.34 -14.96
C ARG A 561 29.61 16.39 -16.04
N ASP A 562 30.63 17.25 -16.22
CA ASP A 562 30.68 18.25 -17.31
C ASP A 562 30.75 17.63 -18.72
N ALA A 563 31.02 16.33 -18.82
CA ALA A 563 30.95 15.61 -20.09
C ALA A 563 29.49 15.56 -20.57
N ASP A 564 29.28 15.75 -21.88
CA ASP A 564 27.97 15.59 -22.50
C ASP A 564 27.93 14.33 -23.37
N PRO A 565 27.92 13.12 -22.81
CA PRO A 565 27.68 11.91 -23.59
C PRO A 565 26.19 11.67 -23.79
N ALA A 566 25.86 10.96 -24.87
CA ALA A 566 24.52 10.41 -25.05
C ALA A 566 24.33 9.19 -24.14
N TRP A 567 23.15 9.09 -23.53
CA TRP A 567 22.72 7.99 -22.67
C TRP A 567 21.35 7.46 -23.11
N HIS A 568 21.10 6.18 -22.85
CA HIS A 568 19.74 5.69 -22.67
C HIS A 568 19.29 6.00 -21.25
N PHE A 569 18.11 6.62 -21.09
CA PHE A 569 17.51 6.86 -19.77
C PHE A 569 16.25 6.01 -19.63
N ALA A 570 15.98 5.47 -18.45
CA ALA A 570 14.73 4.77 -18.14
C ALA A 570 14.06 5.40 -16.92
N GLY A 571 12.74 5.59 -16.98
CA GLY A 571 12.01 6.19 -15.86
C GLY A 571 10.54 6.44 -16.16
N ALA A 572 9.85 7.03 -15.18
CA ALA A 572 8.42 7.30 -15.25
C ALA A 572 8.15 8.73 -15.71
N LEU A 573 6.99 8.95 -16.32
CA LEU A 573 6.45 10.28 -16.61
C LEU A 573 5.36 10.62 -15.59
N SER A 574 5.28 11.89 -15.21
CA SER A 574 4.22 12.42 -14.35
C SER A 574 3.87 13.85 -14.74
N VAL A 575 2.66 14.30 -14.41
CA VAL A 575 2.28 15.72 -14.49
C VAL A 575 2.72 16.42 -13.21
N ASP A 576 3.55 17.45 -13.36
CA ASP A 576 3.95 18.36 -12.29
C ASP A 576 3.04 19.60 -12.31
N HIS A 577 2.40 19.90 -11.18
CA HIS A 577 1.54 21.07 -11.00
C HIS A 577 2.33 22.16 -10.27
N TYR A 578 3.06 23.00 -11.01
CA TYR A 578 3.88 24.06 -10.42
C TYR A 578 3.34 25.44 -10.80
N GLN A 579 3.05 26.28 -9.79
CA GLN A 579 2.52 27.65 -9.97
C GLN A 579 1.27 27.72 -10.88
N GLY A 580 0.38 26.73 -10.78
CA GLY A 580 -0.85 26.68 -11.59
C GLY A 580 -0.64 26.31 -13.06
N ARG A 581 0.55 25.84 -13.45
CA ARG A 581 0.83 25.29 -14.78
C ARG A 581 1.10 23.80 -14.68
N GLU A 582 0.56 23.06 -15.65
CA GLU A 582 0.84 21.65 -15.84
C GLU A 582 2.04 21.50 -16.78
N GLN A 583 3.00 20.68 -16.38
CA GLN A 583 4.14 20.31 -17.23
C GLN A 583 4.48 18.84 -17.04
N VAL A 584 4.93 18.20 -18.10
CA VAL A 584 5.43 16.83 -18.00
C VAL A 584 6.81 16.84 -17.35
N GLN A 585 6.99 15.98 -16.35
CA GLN A 585 8.26 15.73 -15.70
C GLN A 585 8.65 14.26 -15.86
N PHE A 586 9.90 14.03 -16.21
CA PHE A 586 10.51 12.71 -16.22
C PHE A 586 11.21 12.41 -14.89
N ARG A 587 10.85 11.30 -14.26
CA ARG A 587 11.51 10.80 -13.06
C ARG A 587 12.46 9.67 -13.44
N LEU A 588 13.75 9.93 -13.33
CA LEU A 588 14.80 8.97 -13.64
C LEU A 588 14.78 7.78 -12.67
N THR A 589 14.85 6.57 -13.22
CA THR A 589 15.01 5.31 -12.49
C THR A 589 16.32 4.62 -12.80
N ASP A 590 16.81 4.70 -14.04
CA ASP A 590 18.04 4.04 -14.49
C ASP A 590 18.66 4.73 -15.71
N MET A 591 19.94 4.44 -15.98
CA MET A 591 20.67 4.91 -17.15
C MET A 591 21.62 3.84 -17.69
N ALA A 592 21.83 3.81 -18.99
CA ALA A 592 22.77 2.92 -19.65
C ALA A 592 23.48 3.62 -20.82
N LYS A 593 24.73 3.23 -21.09
CA LYS A 593 25.45 3.73 -22.26
C LYS A 593 24.90 3.07 -23.52
N PRO A 594 24.65 3.83 -24.60
CA PRO A 594 24.45 3.24 -25.92
C PRO A 594 25.67 2.41 -26.31
N LYS A 595 25.43 1.28 -26.99
CA LYS A 595 26.51 0.46 -27.56
C LYS A 595 27.05 1.07 -28.85
#